data_AF-A0A4S3ZVK1-F1
#
_entry.id   AF-A0A4S3ZVK1-F1
#
_cell.length_a   1.000
_cell.length_b   1.000
_cell.length_c   1.000
_cell.angle_alpha   90.00
_cell.angle_beta   90.00
_cell.angle_gamma   90.00
#
_symmetry.space_group_name_H-M   'P 1'
#
loop_
_entity.id
_entity.type
_entity.pdbx_description
1 polymer ?
#
loop_
_entity_poly.entity_id
_entity_poly.type
_entity_poly.pdbx_seq_one_letter_code
_entity_poly.pdbx_strand_id
1 'polypeptide(L)'
;MERRFMDQNKTITEFQEEVWVKCPSCGKRAIAIANYGLKKSRLSCPNCSYHKELVTQVESFGTMGNLIMAANQYFDAELWLQHPFKNDIFFAYNDKHLYYLENYISAKLREHKERSHFTLLERLPKFYHEGKNRKALLKIIERLKTRF
;
A
#
# COMPACT_ATOMS: atom_id res chain seq x y z
N MET A 1 1.15 -13.05 27.02
CA MET A 1 1.43 -11.62 26.79
C MET A 1 0.58 -11.16 25.61
N GLU A 2 -0.48 -10.41 25.89
CA GLU A 2 -1.44 -9.98 24.85
C GLU A 2 -0.77 -8.97 23.91
N ARG A 3 -0.74 -9.24 22.61
CA ARG A 3 -0.23 -8.28 21.61
C ARG A 3 -1.23 -7.12 21.51
N ARG A 4 -0.88 -6.00 22.11
CA ARG A 4 -1.61 -4.72 22.01
C ARG A 4 -1.10 -3.95 20.80
N PHE A 5 -1.99 -3.37 20.02
CA PHE A 5 -1.63 -2.46 18.95
C PHE A 5 -1.99 -1.04 19.37
N MET A 6 -0.97 -0.19 19.44
CA MET A 6 -1.16 1.26 19.55
C MET A 6 -1.18 1.86 18.15
N ASP A 7 -2.21 2.64 17.87
CA ASP A 7 -2.29 3.33 16.59
C ASP A 7 -1.20 4.42 16.49
N GLN A 8 -0.45 4.35 15.40
CA GLN A 8 0.65 5.26 15.08
C GLN A 8 0.19 6.49 14.30
N ASN A 9 -1.12 6.69 14.10
CA ASN A 9 -1.69 7.81 13.32
C ASN A 9 -1.22 7.87 11.86
N LYS A 10 -0.80 6.73 11.30
CA LYS A 10 -0.32 6.66 9.92
C LYS A 10 -1.46 6.83 8.94
N THR A 11 -1.19 7.53 7.85
CA THR A 11 -2.10 7.68 6.71
C THR A 11 -1.64 6.81 5.54
N ILE A 12 -2.53 6.60 4.56
CA ILE A 12 -2.19 5.84 3.36
C ILE A 12 -1.03 6.47 2.57
N THR A 13 -0.83 7.79 2.71
CA THR A 13 0.19 8.54 1.98
C THR A 13 1.61 8.16 2.40
N GLU A 14 1.82 7.69 3.63
CA GLU A 14 3.13 7.19 4.09
C GLU A 14 3.61 5.94 3.35
N PHE A 15 2.71 5.24 2.67
CA PHE A 15 3.00 3.97 2.00
C PHE A 15 2.91 4.06 0.47
N GLN A 16 2.40 5.16 -0.07
CA GLN A 16 2.01 5.25 -1.48
C GLN A 16 3.14 5.74 -2.41
N GLU A 17 4.22 6.30 -1.85
CA GLU A 17 5.35 6.80 -2.63
C GLU A 17 6.24 5.67 -3.16
N GLU A 18 6.46 4.61 -2.38
CA GLU A 18 7.16 3.41 -2.82
C GLU A 18 6.18 2.23 -2.87
N VAL A 19 5.87 1.75 -4.07
CA VAL A 19 4.88 0.69 -4.28
C VAL A 19 5.49 -0.47 -5.05
N TRP A 20 5.32 -1.68 -4.52
CA TRP A 20 5.72 -2.91 -5.17
C TRP A 20 4.64 -3.34 -6.16
N VAL A 21 5.06 -3.56 -7.40
CA VAL A 21 4.17 -3.84 -8.52
C VAL A 21 4.61 -5.10 -9.26
N LYS A 22 3.70 -5.71 -10.01
CA LYS A 22 4.08 -6.68 -11.04
C LYS A 22 4.71 -5.94 -12.21
N CYS A 23 5.91 -6.36 -12.61
CA CYS A 23 6.56 -5.80 -13.78
C CYS A 23 5.71 -6.06 -15.03
N PRO A 24 5.37 -5.02 -15.83
CA PRO A 24 4.63 -5.20 -17.07
C PRO A 24 5.35 -6.06 -18.12
N SER A 25 6.68 -6.14 -18.05
CA SER A 25 7.49 -6.89 -19.01
C SER A 25 7.69 -8.36 -18.64
N CYS A 26 8.05 -8.65 -17.39
CA CYS A 26 8.44 -10.01 -16.98
C CYS A 26 7.54 -10.64 -15.91
N GLY A 27 6.54 -9.91 -15.40
CA GLY A 27 5.60 -10.38 -14.38
C GLY A 27 6.19 -10.58 -12.99
N LYS A 28 7.51 -10.43 -12.79
CA LYS A 28 8.19 -10.49 -11.48
C LYS A 28 8.05 -9.18 -10.71
N ARG A 29 8.46 -9.17 -9.43
CA ARG A 29 8.43 -7.97 -8.59
C ARG A 29 9.23 -6.84 -9.23
N ALA A 30 8.63 -5.66 -9.26
CA ALA A 30 9.22 -4.39 -9.61
C ALA A 30 8.81 -3.33 -8.58
N ILE A 31 9.44 -2.17 -8.62
CA ILE A 31 9.24 -1.09 -7.66
C ILE A 31 8.88 0.17 -8.44
N ALA A 32 7.79 0.82 -8.06
CA ALA A 32 7.40 2.15 -8.50
C ALA A 32 7.65 3.15 -7.36
N ILE A 33 8.35 4.24 -7.66
CA ILE A 33 8.69 5.30 -6.70
C ILE A 33 8.15 6.62 -7.24
N ALA A 34 7.38 7.36 -6.45
CA ALA A 34 6.95 8.73 -6.74
C ALA A 34 7.75 9.72 -5.89
N ASN A 35 8.37 10.71 -6.52
CA ASN A 35 9.05 11.81 -5.87
C ASN A 35 8.42 13.14 -6.31
N TYR A 36 7.56 13.69 -5.45
CA TYR A 36 6.81 14.91 -5.72
C TYR A 36 7.66 16.18 -5.74
N GLY A 37 8.80 16.18 -5.02
CA GLY A 37 9.77 17.28 -5.05
C GLY A 37 10.49 17.37 -6.41
N LEU A 38 10.83 16.21 -6.98
CA LEU A 38 11.40 16.10 -8.33
C LEU A 38 10.36 16.06 -9.44
N LYS A 39 9.07 16.04 -9.09
CA LYS A 39 7.94 15.99 -10.03
C LYS A 39 7.97 14.76 -10.95
N LYS A 40 8.53 13.66 -10.46
CA LYS A 40 8.82 12.46 -11.24
C LYS A 40 8.38 11.20 -10.51
N SER A 41 7.88 10.24 -11.26
CA SER A 41 7.67 8.87 -10.81
C SER A 41 8.45 7.92 -11.70
N ARG A 42 9.09 6.92 -11.09
CA ARG A 42 9.92 5.93 -11.78
C ARG A 42 9.49 4.52 -11.40
N LEU A 43 9.30 3.66 -12.39
CA LEU A 43 9.13 2.23 -12.24
C LEU A 43 10.41 1.55 -12.72
N SER A 44 11.02 0.70 -11.89
CA SER A 44 12.16 -0.14 -12.24
C SER A 44 11.94 -1.59 -11.83
N CYS A 45 12.33 -2.52 -12.71
CA CYS A 45 12.37 -3.93 -12.38
C CYS A 45 13.80 -4.35 -12.05
N PRO A 46 14.07 -5.00 -10.91
CA PRO A 46 15.38 -5.58 -10.62
C PRO A 46 15.61 -6.92 -11.34
N ASN A 47 14.56 -7.53 -11.90
CA ASN A 47 14.61 -8.87 -12.50
C ASN A 47 14.73 -8.86 -14.03
N CYS A 48 14.58 -7.69 -14.66
CA CYS A 48 14.74 -7.49 -16.10
C CYS A 48 15.11 -6.02 -16.34
N SER A 49 15.43 -5.64 -17.57
CA SER A 49 15.85 -4.27 -17.89
C SER A 49 14.70 -3.25 -18.02
N TYR A 50 13.47 -3.63 -17.66
CA TYR A 50 12.31 -2.74 -17.75
C TYR A 50 12.44 -1.57 -16.77
N HIS A 51 12.36 -0.37 -17.32
CA HIS A 51 12.32 0.88 -16.58
C HIS A 51 11.42 1.87 -17.32
N LYS A 52 10.71 2.71 -16.57
CA LYS A 52 9.88 3.78 -17.11
C LYS A 52 9.87 4.96 -16.14
N GLU A 53 9.92 6.17 -16.66
CA GLU A 53 9.82 7.40 -15.88
C GLU A 53 8.69 8.26 -16.45
N LEU A 54 7.90 8.87 -15.58
CA LEU A 54 6.77 9.73 -15.90
C LEU A 54 6.79 10.97 -15.01
N VAL A 55 6.15 12.04 -15.46
CA VAL A 55 5.96 13.25 -14.65
C VAL A 55 4.77 13.08 -13.72
N THR A 56 4.87 13.61 -12.50
CA THR A 56 3.75 13.61 -11.55
C THR A 56 2.86 14.85 -11.69
N GLN A 57 3.25 15.80 -12.55
CA GLN A 57 2.50 17.03 -12.74
C GLN A 57 1.41 16.90 -13.77
N VAL A 58 0.28 17.54 -13.48
CA VAL A 58 -0.82 17.74 -14.42
C VAL A 58 -1.23 19.21 -14.43
N GLU A 59 -1.69 19.65 -15.59
CA GLU A 59 -2.34 20.94 -15.73
C GLU A 59 -3.83 20.77 -15.47
N SER A 60 -4.39 21.61 -14.60
CA SER A 60 -5.83 21.67 -14.36
C SER A 60 -6.24 23.13 -14.20
N PHE A 61 -7.18 23.58 -15.04
CA PHE A 61 -7.67 24.97 -15.06
C PHE A 61 -6.53 26.02 -15.13
N GLY A 62 -5.52 25.79 -15.98
CA GLY A 62 -4.38 26.71 -16.16
C GLY A 62 -3.38 26.72 -14.99
N THR A 63 -3.53 25.82 -14.01
CA THR A 63 -2.61 25.68 -12.87
C THR A 63 -1.89 24.35 -12.94
N MET A 64 -0.56 24.39 -12.80
CA MET A 64 0.29 23.20 -12.73
C MET A 64 0.40 22.70 -11.28
N GLY A 65 0.03 21.44 -11.04
CA GLY A 65 0.10 20.81 -9.72
C GLY A 65 0.59 19.38 -9.78
N ASN A 66 1.08 18.85 -8.66
CA ASN A 66 1.35 17.42 -8.53
C ASN A 66 0.02 16.66 -8.37
N LEU A 67 -0.16 15.61 -9.16
CA LEU A 67 -1.27 14.68 -9.03
C LEU A 67 -0.93 13.61 -7.98
N ILE A 68 -1.24 13.87 -6.71
CA ILE A 68 -0.87 12.97 -5.60
C ILE A 68 -1.67 11.67 -5.66
N MET A 69 -1.00 10.55 -5.90
CA MET A 69 -1.59 9.21 -5.96
C MET A 69 -0.58 8.11 -5.63
N ALA A 70 -1.00 6.85 -5.55
CA ALA A 70 -0.06 5.76 -5.31
C ALA A 70 0.85 5.53 -6.52
N ALA A 71 2.13 5.25 -6.28
CA ALA A 71 3.14 5.23 -7.34
C ALA A 71 2.81 4.23 -8.47
N ASN A 72 2.11 3.13 -8.16
CA ASN A 72 1.68 2.16 -9.18
C ASN A 72 0.66 2.74 -10.17
N GLN A 73 -0.16 3.71 -9.76
CA GLN A 73 -1.23 4.28 -10.57
C GLN A 73 -0.70 5.14 -11.73
N TYR A 74 0.47 5.78 -11.58
CA TYR A 74 1.09 6.49 -12.72
C TYR A 74 1.42 5.57 -13.89
N PHE A 75 1.61 4.28 -13.63
CA PHE A 75 2.01 3.29 -14.62
C PHE A 75 0.90 2.30 -14.98
N ASP A 76 -0.31 2.48 -14.42
CA ASP A 76 -1.40 1.49 -14.46
C ASP A 76 -0.93 0.07 -14.10
N ALA A 77 0.00 -0.01 -13.13
CA ALA A 77 0.64 -1.26 -12.77
C ALA A 77 -0.12 -2.00 -11.66
N GLU A 78 -0.30 -3.30 -11.83
CA GLU A 78 -0.91 -4.19 -10.84
C GLU A 78 -0.03 -4.28 -9.59
N LEU A 79 -0.63 -4.25 -8.41
CA LEU A 79 0.08 -4.42 -7.14
C LEU A 79 0.71 -5.81 -7.02
N TRP A 80 1.93 -5.86 -6.49
CA TRP A 80 2.61 -7.12 -6.20
C TRP A 80 1.99 -7.83 -5.00
N LEU A 81 1.67 -7.06 -3.95
CA LEU A 81 1.14 -7.56 -2.69
C LEU A 81 -0.38 -7.42 -2.67
N GLN A 82 -1.07 -8.27 -3.43
CA GLN A 82 -2.52 -8.38 -3.39
C GLN A 82 -3.01 -9.83 -3.42
N HIS A 83 -4.20 -10.04 -2.86
CA HIS A 83 -4.86 -11.33 -2.83
C HIS A 83 -6.39 -11.15 -2.79
N PRO A 84 -7.16 -11.90 -3.60
CA PRO A 84 -8.62 -11.91 -3.50
C PRO A 84 -9.08 -12.33 -2.10
N PHE A 85 -10.09 -11.66 -1.56
CA PHE A 85 -10.70 -12.01 -0.29
C PHE A 85 -12.22 -11.80 -0.35
N LYS A 86 -12.96 -12.91 -0.54
CA LYS A 86 -14.41 -12.87 -0.81
C LYS A 86 -14.70 -12.02 -2.05
N ASN A 87 -15.48 -10.94 -1.90
CA ASN A 87 -15.83 -10.00 -2.98
C ASN A 87 -14.89 -8.78 -3.00
N ASP A 88 -13.86 -8.76 -2.15
CA ASP A 88 -12.90 -7.67 -2.01
C ASP A 88 -11.49 -8.12 -2.38
N ILE A 89 -10.56 -7.17 -2.39
CA ILE A 89 -9.13 -7.43 -2.56
C ILE A 89 -8.40 -6.99 -1.29
N PHE A 90 -7.65 -7.91 -0.68
CA PHE A 90 -6.64 -7.56 0.28
C PHE A 90 -5.41 -7.04 -0.48
N PHE A 91 -4.90 -5.86 -0.13
CA PHE A 91 -3.66 -5.37 -0.70
C PHE A 91 -2.79 -4.65 0.33
N ALA A 92 -1.52 -4.52 -0.03
CA ALA A 92 -0.55 -3.64 0.60
C ALA A 92 0.32 -3.01 -0.50
N TYR A 93 0.88 -1.83 -0.25
CA TYR A 93 1.76 -1.17 -1.22
C TYR A 93 3.18 -1.71 -1.18
N ASN A 94 3.68 -2.01 0.02
CA ASN A 94 5.02 -2.50 0.26
C ASN A 94 5.02 -3.33 1.56
N ASP A 95 6.19 -3.85 1.92
CA ASP A 95 6.42 -4.59 3.16
C ASP A 95 6.04 -3.79 4.42
N LYS A 96 6.38 -2.49 4.48
CA LYS A 96 6.04 -1.61 5.61
C LYS A 96 4.53 -1.51 5.81
N HIS A 97 3.77 -1.34 4.74
CA HIS A 97 2.31 -1.34 4.77
C HIS A 97 1.77 -2.70 5.21
N LEU A 98 2.29 -3.81 4.64
CA LEU A 98 1.87 -5.16 5.00
C LEU A 98 2.12 -5.47 6.48
N TYR A 99 3.26 -5.06 7.01
CA TYR A 99 3.62 -5.20 8.42
C TYR A 99 2.73 -4.36 9.34
N TYR A 100 2.38 -3.14 8.92
CA TYR A 100 1.43 -2.31 9.66
C TYR A 100 0.05 -2.99 9.77
N LEU A 101 -0.45 -3.55 8.66
CA LEU A 101 -1.70 -4.30 8.63
C LEU A 101 -1.64 -5.57 9.49
N GLU A 102 -0.53 -6.31 9.47
CA GLU A 102 -0.34 -7.50 10.30
C GLU A 102 -0.42 -7.18 11.79
N ASN A 103 0.27 -6.13 12.24
CA ASN A 103 0.24 -5.70 13.62
C ASN A 103 -1.17 -5.27 14.03
N TYR A 104 -1.88 -4.55 13.17
CA TYR A 104 -3.26 -4.15 13.41
C TYR A 104 -4.24 -5.34 13.50
N ILE A 105 -4.15 -6.29 12.56
CA ILE A 105 -5.07 -7.43 12.48
C ILE A 105 -4.79 -8.43 13.60
N SER A 106 -3.52 -8.64 13.96
CA SER A 106 -3.14 -9.57 15.03
C SER A 106 -3.54 -9.08 16.43
N ALA A 107 -3.70 -7.77 16.63
CA ALA A 107 -4.07 -7.17 17.92
C ALA A 107 -5.48 -7.54 18.37
N LYS A 108 -5.65 -8.06 19.59
CA LYS A 108 -6.98 -8.37 20.17
C LYS A 108 -7.69 -7.13 20.70
N LEU A 109 -6.92 -6.22 21.30
CA LEU A 109 -7.36 -4.92 21.80
C LEU A 109 -6.76 -3.83 20.90
N ARG A 110 -7.61 -2.87 20.49
CA ARG A 110 -7.26 -1.75 19.62
C ARG A 110 -7.58 -0.48 20.39
N GLU A 111 -6.57 0.22 20.86
CA GLU A 111 -6.74 1.46 21.61
C GLU A 111 -6.63 2.64 20.64
N HIS A 112 -7.63 3.51 20.66
CA HIS A 112 -7.59 4.77 19.93
C HIS A 112 -7.00 5.84 20.84
N LYS A 113 -5.90 6.49 20.42
CA LYS A 113 -5.51 7.77 21.02
C LYS A 113 -6.56 8.84 20.72
N GLU A 114 -6.60 9.93 21.49
CA GLU A 114 -7.24 11.19 21.10
C GLU A 114 -6.54 11.77 19.87
N ARG A 115 -7.31 12.27 18.88
CA ARG A 115 -6.78 12.64 17.56
C ARG A 115 -7.62 13.72 16.89
N SER A 116 -7.00 14.44 15.95
CA SER A 116 -7.64 15.49 15.14
C SER A 116 -8.05 15.05 13.72
N HIS A 117 -7.60 13.89 13.20
CA HIS A 117 -7.81 13.48 11.81
C HIS A 117 -8.05 11.97 11.62
N PHE A 118 -8.67 11.60 10.49
CA PHE A 118 -8.90 10.21 10.10
C PHE A 118 -7.60 9.48 9.73
N THR A 119 -7.36 8.30 10.31
CA THR A 119 -6.17 7.50 10.02
C THR A 119 -6.39 6.49 8.90
N LEU A 120 -5.32 5.84 8.44
CA LEU A 120 -5.40 4.73 7.48
C LEU A 120 -6.44 3.69 7.92
N LEU A 121 -6.45 3.36 9.21
CA LEU A 121 -7.28 2.30 9.75
C LEU A 121 -8.78 2.58 9.62
N GLU A 122 -9.21 3.81 9.82
CA GLU A 122 -10.64 4.17 9.71
C GLU A 122 -11.13 4.19 8.27
N ARG A 123 -10.22 4.36 7.31
CA ARG A 123 -10.50 4.32 5.88
C ARG A 123 -10.40 2.91 5.29
N LEU A 124 -9.99 1.91 6.09
CA LEU A 124 -9.93 0.53 5.61
C LEU A 124 -11.33 -0.01 5.33
N PRO A 125 -11.49 -0.86 4.30
CA PRO A 125 -12.72 -1.60 4.10
C PRO A 125 -13.12 -2.41 5.35
N LYS A 126 -14.44 -2.53 5.57
CA LYS A 126 -15.02 -3.20 6.75
C LYS A 126 -14.41 -4.57 7.04
N PHE A 127 -14.05 -5.33 6.01
CA PHE A 127 -13.55 -6.69 6.16
C PHE A 127 -12.22 -6.79 6.94
N TYR A 128 -11.39 -5.73 6.95
CA TYR A 128 -10.17 -5.65 7.75
C TYR A 128 -10.46 -5.58 9.26
N HIS A 129 -11.63 -5.05 9.63
CA HIS A 129 -11.99 -4.83 11.03
C HIS A 129 -12.67 -6.03 11.67
N GLU A 130 -13.37 -6.85 10.87
CA GLU A 130 -14.16 -7.97 11.34
C GLU A 130 -13.30 -9.07 12.00
N GLY A 131 -13.53 -9.33 13.29
CA GLY A 131 -12.79 -10.34 14.05
C GLY A 131 -12.85 -11.75 13.44
N LYS A 132 -13.98 -12.11 12.80
CA LYS A 132 -14.16 -13.40 12.10
C LYS A 132 -13.18 -13.59 10.92
N ASN A 133 -12.73 -12.50 10.29
CA ASN A 133 -11.81 -12.56 9.15
C ASN A 133 -10.35 -12.66 9.58
N ARG A 134 -10.03 -12.36 10.85
CA ARG A 134 -8.65 -12.26 11.36
C ARG A 134 -7.74 -13.42 10.96
N LYS A 135 -8.17 -14.65 11.24
CA LYS A 135 -7.36 -15.85 10.93
C LYS A 135 -7.07 -15.96 9.43
N ALA A 136 -8.06 -15.68 8.59
CA ALA A 136 -7.92 -15.75 7.15
C ALA A 136 -7.01 -14.64 6.59
N LEU A 137 -7.16 -13.41 7.10
CA LEU A 137 -6.32 -12.27 6.71
C LEU A 137 -4.85 -12.47 7.12
N LEU A 138 -4.59 -13.00 8.32
CA LEU A 138 -3.22 -13.32 8.75
C LEU A 138 -2.59 -14.39 7.84
N LYS A 139 -3.36 -15.41 7.44
CA LYS A 139 -2.88 -16.42 6.48
C LYS A 139 -2.54 -15.83 5.11
N ILE A 140 -3.32 -14.84 4.65
CA ILE A 140 -3.00 -14.08 3.42
C ILE A 140 -1.68 -13.33 3.58
N ILE A 141 -1.49 -12.64 4.71
CA ILE A 141 -0.26 -11.90 5.00
C ILE A 141 0.95 -12.84 4.99
N GLU A 142 0.87 -13.98 5.69
CA GLU A 142 1.94 -14.99 5.68
C GLU A 142 2.28 -15.44 4.26
N ARG A 143 1.26 -15.68 3.42
CA ARG A 143 1.46 -16.05 2.01
C ARG A 143 2.08 -14.92 1.18
N LEU A 144 1.74 -13.66 1.44
CA LEU A 144 2.30 -12.52 0.72
C LEU A 144 3.75 -12.26 1.13
N LYS A 145 4.11 -12.53 2.39
CA LYS A 145 5.49 -12.42 2.89
C LYS A 145 6.47 -13.37 2.21
N THR A 146 6.02 -14.51 1.69
CA THR A 146 6.90 -15.41 0.92
C THR A 146 7.25 -14.87 -0.47
N ARG A 147 6.64 -13.75 -0.89
CA ARG A 147 6.89 -13.10 -2.20
C ARG A 147 7.82 -11.90 -2.11
N PHE A 148 8.48 -11.70 -0.98
CA PHE A 148 9.44 -10.60 -0.80
C PHE A 148 10.63 -10.78 -1.75
#